data_AF-A0AAV4ZGC1-F1
#
_entry.id   AF-A0AAV4ZGC1-F1
#
_cell.length_a   1.000
_cell.length_b   1.000
_cell.length_c   1.000
_cell.angle_alpha   90.00
_cell.angle_beta   90.00
_cell.angle_gamma   90.00
#
_symmetry.space_group_name_H-M   'P 1'
#
loop_
_entity.id
_entity.type
_entity.pdbx_description
1 polymer ?
#
loop_
_entity_poly.entity_id
_entity_poly.type
_entity_poly.pdbx_seq_one_letter_code
_entity_poly.pdbx_strand_id
1 'polypeptide(L)' 'MRQPGQDSETGGWSLAATPAADGVRLELGLADLNGAPATAIITLDRAEARAFARALLAAAGDATERTFTTPPEG' A
#
# COMPACT_ATOMS: atom_id res chain seq x y z
N MET A 1 -14.70 5.13 27.75
CA MET A 1 -15.08 4.43 26.52
C MET A 1 -13.83 4.31 25.66
N ARG A 2 -13.25 3.12 25.50
CA ARG A 2 -12.08 2.89 24.63
C ARG A 2 -12.58 2.41 23.27
N GLN A 3 -12.08 3.02 22.20
CA GLN A 3 -12.41 2.68 20.83
C GLN A 3 -11.75 1.33 20.49
N PRO A 4 -12.50 0.30 20.06
CA PRO A 4 -11.90 -0.95 19.58
C PRO A 4 -11.37 -0.70 18.17
N GLY A 5 -10.05 -0.90 17.97
CA GLY A 5 -9.38 -0.67 16.69
C GLY A 5 -7.99 -0.02 16.77
N GLN A 6 -7.46 0.23 17.97
CA GLN A 6 -6.03 0.52 18.13
C GLN A 6 -5.28 -0.74 18.53
N ASP A 7 -5.31 -1.74 17.63
CA ASP A 7 -4.23 -2.70 17.62
C ASP A 7 -2.97 -1.90 17.34
N SER A 8 -2.07 -1.86 18.32
CA SER A 8 -0.76 -1.28 18.15
C SER A 8 0.05 -2.26 17.29
N GLU A 9 -0.29 -2.35 16.00
CA GLU A 9 0.51 -3.03 14.99
C GLU A 9 1.87 -2.33 14.97
N THR A 10 2.83 -2.94 15.65
CA THR A 10 4.20 -2.47 15.72
C THR A 10 4.80 -2.68 14.31
N GLY A 11 4.62 -1.70 13.42
CA GLY A 11 5.10 -1.75 12.02
C GLY A 11 4.06 -1.46 10.94
N GLY A 12 3.09 -0.55 11.17
CA GLY A 12 2.09 -0.18 10.16
C GLY A 12 2.64 0.65 9.00
N TRP A 13 2.02 0.52 7.82
CA TRP A 13 2.22 1.37 6.66
C TRP A 13 0.90 1.99 6.21
N SER A 14 0.96 3.14 5.53
CA SER A 14 -0.21 3.79 4.94
C SER A 14 0.10 4.28 3.53
N LEU A 15 -0.89 4.22 2.64
CA LEU A 15 -0.78 4.79 1.29
C LEU A 15 -1.99 5.69 1.02
N ALA A 16 -1.73 6.97 0.80
CA ALA A 16 -2.72 7.96 0.40
C ALA A 16 -2.48 8.43 -1.03
N ALA A 17 -3.56 8.75 -1.75
CA ALA A 17 -3.51 9.26 -3.12
C ALA A 17 -4.36 10.53 -3.21
N THR A 18 -3.75 11.61 -3.66
CA THR A 18 -4.42 12.91 -3.83
C THR A 18 -4.34 13.35 -5.30
N PRO A 19 -5.46 13.75 -5.92
CA PRO A 19 -5.44 14.29 -7.28
C PRO A 19 -4.50 15.52 -7.39
N ALA A 20 -3.75 15.60 -8.49
CA ALA A 20 -2.93 16.75 -8.85
C ALA A 20 -3.30 17.23 -10.26
N ALA A 21 -2.84 18.42 -10.66
CA ALA A 21 -3.22 19.04 -11.93
C ALA A 21 -3.04 18.10 -13.14
N ASP A 22 -1.91 17.40 -13.20
CA ASP A 22 -1.54 16.54 -14.34
C ASP A 22 -1.53 15.03 -14.01
N GLY A 23 -2.02 14.65 -12.82
CA GLY A 23 -1.98 13.26 -12.39
C GLY A 23 -2.33 13.06 -10.92
N VAL A 24 -1.47 12.37 -10.17
CA VAL A 24 -1.70 12.02 -8.76
C VAL A 24 -0.44 12.21 -7.93
N ARG A 25 -0.61 12.64 -6.69
CA ARG A 25 0.42 12.60 -5.65
C ARG A 25 0.13 11.44 -4.71
N LEU A 26 1.06 10.52 -4.61
CA LEU A 26 1.03 9.39 -3.69
C LEU A 26 1.90 9.71 -2.46
N GLU A 27 1.40 9.32 -1.29
CA GLU A 27 2.12 9.43 -0.02
C GLU A 27 2.13 8.07 0.65
N LEU A 28 3.31 7.46 0.75
CA LEU A 28 3.55 6.21 1.47
C LEU A 28 4.16 6.53 2.83
N GLY A 29 3.37 6.40 3.90
CA GLY A 29 3.81 6.55 5.27
C GLY A 29 4.31 5.21 5.84
N LEU A 30 5.48 5.23 6.45
CA LEU A 30 6.06 4.12 7.19
C LEU A 30 6.22 4.54 8.65
N ALA A 31 5.59 3.80 9.57
CA ALA A 31 5.67 4.10 10.99
C ALA A 31 7.09 3.90 11.56
N ASP A 32 7.86 2.98 10.97
CA ASP A 32 9.25 2.73 11.30
C ASP A 32 10.05 2.33 10.05
N LEU A 33 11.02 3.17 9.67
CA LEU A 33 12.06 2.90 8.69
C LEU A 33 13.41 3.13 9.35
N ASN A 34 14.09 2.05 9.75
CA ASN A 34 15.39 2.08 10.44
C ASN A 34 15.39 2.88 11.77
N GLY A 35 14.32 2.76 12.56
CA GLY A 35 14.16 3.40 13.86
C GLY A 35 13.53 4.80 13.81
N ALA A 36 13.06 5.24 12.65
CA ALA A 36 12.42 6.55 12.48
C ALA A 36 11.26 6.49 11.48
N PRO A 37 10.17 7.25 11.71
CA PRO A 37 9.08 7.33 10.73
C PRO A 37 9.55 8.05 9.46
N ALA A 38 9.08 7.58 8.30
CA ALA A 38 9.42 8.14 7.00
C ALA A 38 8.20 8.19 6.09
N THR A 39 8.14 9.21 5.24
CA THR A 39 7.10 9.34 4.21
C THR A 39 7.75 9.52 2.85
N ALA A 40 7.47 8.63 1.91
CA ALA A 40 7.84 8.79 0.52
C ALA A 40 6.71 9.51 -0.23
N ILE A 41 7.06 10.54 -1.00
CA ILE A 41 6.12 11.30 -1.83
C ILE A 41 6.48 11.06 -3.29
N ILE A 42 5.51 10.59 -4.07
CA ILE A 42 5.68 10.27 -5.48
C ILE A 42 4.62 11.02 -6.28
N THR A 43 5.04 11.82 -7.25
CA THR A 43 4.12 12.45 -8.20
C THR A 43 4.17 11.68 -9.50
N LEU A 44 3.02 11.26 -9.99
CA LEU A 44 2.88 10.53 -11.23
C LEU A 44 1.97 11.31 -12.16
N ASP A 45 2.30 11.33 -13.45
CA ASP A 45 1.34 11.77 -14.47
C ASP A 45 0.20 10.75 -14.62
N ARG A 46 -0.81 11.07 -15.45
CA ARG A 46 -1.96 10.19 -15.65
C ARG A 46 -1.60 8.82 -16.27
N ALA A 47 -0.62 8.76 -17.17
CA ALA A 47 -0.20 7.51 -17.80
C ALA A 47 0.57 6.63 -16.80
N GLU A 48 1.50 7.23 -16.07
CA GLU A 48 2.27 6.59 -15.00
C GLU A 48 1.37 6.09 -13.87
N ALA A 49 0.40 6.90 -13.43
CA ALA A 49 -0.56 6.52 -12.41
C ALA A 49 -1.40 5.29 -12.81
N ARG A 50 -1.81 5.22 -14.08
CA ARG A 50 -2.54 4.07 -14.63
C ARG A 50 -1.67 2.82 -14.70
N ALA A 51 -0.41 2.98 -15.11
CA ALA A 51 0.54 1.88 -15.13
C ALA A 51 0.82 1.36 -13.71
N PHE A 52 1.06 2.26 -12.76
CA PHE A 52 1.26 1.95 -11.35
C PHE A 52 0.07 1.19 -10.76
N ALA A 53 -1.16 1.68 -10.95
CA ALA A 53 -2.37 1.02 -10.44
C ALA A 53 -2.54 -0.40 -10.98
N ARG A 54 -2.22 -0.63 -12.27
CA ARG A 54 -2.26 -1.96 -12.88
C ARG A 54 -1.20 -2.88 -12.30
N ALA A 55 0.03 -2.39 -12.15
CA ALA A 55 1.12 -3.16 -11.54
C ALA A 55 0.80 -3.53 -10.08
N LEU A 56 0.27 -2.58 -9.30
CA LEU A 56 -0.14 -2.80 -7.92
C LEU A 56 -1.25 -3.86 -7.82
N LEU A 57 -2.25 -3.79 -8.69
CA LEU A 57 -3.32 -4.78 -8.72
C LEU A 57 -2.81 -6.18 -9.10
N ALA A 58 -1.95 -6.29 -10.10
CA ALA A 58 -1.34 -7.55 -10.49
C ALA A 58 -0.54 -8.16 -9.33
N ALA A 59 0.32 -7.36 -8.68
CA ALA A 59 1.10 -7.81 -7.54
C ALA A 59 0.23 -8.24 -6.34
N ALA A 60 -0.89 -7.56 -6.10
CA ALA A 60 -1.85 -7.94 -5.07
C ALA A 60 -2.54 -9.28 -5.39
N GLY A 61 -2.88 -9.52 -6.67
CA GLY A 61 -3.38 -10.81 -7.15
C GLY A 61 -2.38 -11.94 -6.91
N ASP A 62 -1.14 -11.76 -7.38
CA ASP A 62 -0.05 -12.72 -7.20
C ASP A 62 0.21 -13.04 -5.72
N ALA A 63 0.19 -12.03 -4.84
CA ALA A 63 0.36 -12.22 -3.41
C ALA A 63 -0.81 -13.00 -2.77
N THR A 64 -2.03 -12.76 -3.25
CA THR A 64 -3.23 -13.47 -2.80
C THR A 64 -3.14 -14.95 -3.16
N GLU A 65 -2.76 -15.28 -4.39
CA GLU A 65 -2.57 -16.68 -4.84
C GLU A 65 -1.54 -17.43 -4.00
N ARG A 66 -0.44 -16.77 -3.61
CA ARG A 66 0.60 -17.37 -2.76
C ARG A 66 0.19 -17.57 -1.31
N THR A 67 -0.71 -16.72 -0.81
CA THR A 67 -1.17 -16.77 0.60
C THR A 67 -2.26 -17.83 0.78
N PHE A 68 -3.10 -18.04 -0.24
CA PHE A 68 -4.23 -18.96 -0.20
C PHE A 68 -4.07 -20.10 -1.22
N THR A 69 -3.02 -20.91 -1.08
CA THR A 69 -2.92 -22.16 -1.83
C THR A 69 -4.02 -23.14 -1.39
N THR A 70 -4.73 -23.71 -2.36
CA THR A 70 -5.74 -24.77 -2.16
C THR A 70 -5.16 -25.88 -1.26
N PRO A 71 -5.91 -26.42 -0.29
CA PRO A 71 -5.43 -27.54 0.53
C PRO A 71 -4.98 -28.70 -0.38
N PRO A 72 -3.91 -29.44 -0.03
CA PRO A 72 -3.50 -30.60 -0.82
C PRO A 72 -4.68 -31.56 -0.95
N GLU A 73 -5.08 -31.87 -2.19
CA GLU A 73 -6.05 -32.94 -2.46
C GLU A 73 -5.45 -34.25 -1.92
N GLY A 74 -6.09 -34.82 -0.90
CA GLY A 74 -5.77 -36.14 -0.35
C GLY A 74 -6.52 -37.25 -1.07
#